data_AF-A0A8K0IBQ5-F1
#
_entry.id   AF-A0A8K0IBQ5-F1
#
_cell.length_a   1.000
_cell.length_b   1.000
_cell.length_c   1.000
_cell.angle_alpha   90.00
_cell.angle_beta   90.00
_cell.angle_gamma   90.00
#
_symmetry.space_group_name_H-M   'P 1'
#
loop_
_entity.id
_entity.type
_entity.pdbx_description
1 polymer ?
#
loop_
_entity_poly.entity_id
_entity_poly.type
_entity_poly.pdbx_seq_one_letter_code
_entity_poly.pdbx_strand_id
1 'polypeptide(L)'
;MAKADFKNHSLPSARIKKIMKADEDVRRIAAETPVLFSRACEMFILELTCRSWAYAEENKRRRLQKNDIAQAITRTDVFDFLVYIVPEEDLREEMNANDSLLYYYVPPHVGLWARS
;
A
#
# COMPACT_ATOMS: atom_id res chain seq x y z
N MET A 1 -13.28 24.21 8.07
CA MET A 1 -13.80 22.89 7.65
C MET A 1 -14.33 23.04 6.24
N ALA A 2 -13.59 22.60 5.22
CA ALA A 2 -13.99 22.77 3.83
C ALA A 2 -15.28 21.97 3.57
N LYS A 3 -16.27 22.61 2.97
CA LYS A 3 -17.56 22.01 2.63
C LYS A 3 -17.30 20.92 1.58
N ALA A 4 -17.53 19.65 1.93
CA ALA A 4 -17.35 18.54 0.99
C ALA A 4 -18.34 18.71 -0.18
N ASP A 5 -17.83 18.98 -1.38
CA ASP A 5 -18.64 19.11 -2.59
C ASP A 5 -19.08 17.74 -3.09
N PHE A 6 -20.14 17.17 -2.51
CA PHE A 6 -20.72 15.85 -2.89
C PHE A 6 -21.17 15.74 -4.36
N LYS A 7 -21.05 16.80 -5.16
CA LYS A 7 -21.38 16.78 -6.59
C LYS A 7 -20.24 16.25 -7.47
N ASN A 8 -18.98 16.39 -7.05
CA ASN A 8 -17.85 15.76 -7.74
C ASN A 8 -17.62 14.36 -7.15
N HIS A 9 -18.25 13.37 -7.77
CA HIS A 9 -18.00 11.96 -7.45
C HIS A 9 -16.70 11.57 -8.15
N SER A 10 -15.58 11.51 -7.41
CA SER A 10 -14.29 11.13 -7.97
C SER A 10 -14.32 9.70 -8.52
N LEU A 11 -15.08 8.81 -7.86
CA LEU A 11 -15.23 7.40 -8.25
C LEU A 11 -16.61 7.12 -8.87
N PRO A 12 -16.68 6.39 -9.99
CA PRO A 12 -17.91 6.15 -10.72
C PRO A 12 -18.86 5.18 -10.00
N SER A 13 -20.09 5.64 -9.69
CA SER A 13 -21.10 4.87 -8.97
C SER A 13 -21.42 3.51 -9.61
N ALA A 14 -21.33 3.38 -10.94
CA ALA A 14 -21.56 2.11 -11.64
C ALA A 14 -20.51 1.05 -11.28
N ARG A 15 -19.23 1.45 -11.10
CA ARG A 15 -18.15 0.52 -10.71
C ARG A 15 -18.27 0.10 -9.25
N ILE A 16 -18.60 1.05 -8.37
CA ILE A 16 -18.86 0.78 -6.95
C ILE A 16 -20.00 -0.23 -6.83
N LYS A 17 -21.14 0.00 -7.50
CA LYS A 17 -22.26 -0.95 -7.53
C LYS A 17 -21.86 -2.33 -8.04
N LYS A 18 -21.00 -2.41 -9.08
CA LYS A 18 -20.53 -3.68 -9.63
C LYS A 18 -19.69 -4.46 -8.62
N ILE A 19 -18.81 -3.80 -7.88
CA ILE A 19 -17.99 -4.43 -6.82
C ILE A 19 -18.89 -4.90 -5.68
N MET A 20 -19.83 -4.06 -5.22
CA MET A 20 -20.78 -4.44 -4.17
C MET A 20 -21.62 -5.67 -4.55
N LYS A 21 -22.03 -5.80 -5.82
CA LYS A 21 -22.78 -6.96 -6.33
C LYS A 21 -21.92 -8.17 -6.68
N ALA A 22 -20.61 -8.12 -6.45
CA ALA A 22 -19.76 -9.31 -6.55
C ALA A 22 -20.03 -10.30 -5.40
N ASP A 23 -20.59 -9.80 -4.29
CA ASP A 23 -21.14 -10.61 -3.22
C ASP A 23 -22.54 -11.12 -3.62
N GLU A 24 -22.72 -12.44 -3.63
CA GLU A 24 -23.96 -13.11 -4.07
C GLU A 24 -25.17 -12.78 -3.19
N ASP A 25 -24.95 -12.37 -1.94
CA ASP A 25 -26.01 -12.02 -1.00
C ASP A 25 -26.55 -10.60 -1.23
N VAL A 26 -25.90 -9.79 -2.07
CA VAL A 26 -26.26 -8.38 -2.32
C VAL A 26 -27.29 -8.25 -3.45
N ARG A 27 -28.57 -8.19 -3.09
CA ARG A 27 -29.69 -8.08 -4.07
C ARG A 27 -29.98 -6.64 -4.52
N ARG A 28 -30.17 -5.72 -3.56
CA ARG A 28 -30.52 -4.31 -3.82
C ARG A 28 -29.55 -3.40 -3.09
N ILE A 29 -29.22 -2.28 -3.73
CA ILE A 29 -28.32 -1.25 -3.20
C ILE A 29 -29.07 0.07 -3.23
N ALA A 30 -29.14 0.75 -2.09
CA ALA A 30 -29.78 2.05 -1.98
C ALA A 30 -29.02 3.12 -2.79
N ALA A 31 -29.69 4.20 -3.21
CA ALA A 31 -29.09 5.19 -4.11
C ALA A 31 -27.93 5.96 -3.45
N GLU A 32 -28.01 6.15 -2.14
CA GLU A 32 -27.04 6.84 -1.29
C GLU A 32 -25.79 6.00 -1.02
N THR A 33 -25.88 4.67 -1.02
CA THR A 33 -24.77 3.79 -0.62
C THR A 33 -23.54 3.95 -1.53
N PRO A 34 -23.65 3.96 -2.87
CA PRO A 34 -22.51 4.20 -3.75
C PRO A 34 -21.88 5.58 -3.59
N VAL A 35 -22.67 6.60 -3.22
CA VAL A 35 -22.17 7.96 -2.98
C VAL A 35 -21.30 7.98 -1.72
N LEU A 36 -21.77 7.33 -0.65
CA LEU A 36 -21.02 7.17 0.60
C LEU A 36 -19.73 6.37 0.38
N PHE A 37 -19.80 5.25 -0.34
CA PHE A 37 -18.61 4.47 -0.69
C PHE A 37 -17.61 5.28 -1.52
N SER A 38 -18.07 6.13 -2.45
CA SER A 38 -17.18 6.99 -3.23
C SER A 38 -16.32 7.87 -2.32
N ARG A 39 -16.94 8.49 -1.30
CA ARG A 39 -16.23 9.31 -0.30
C ARG A 39 -15.38 8.50 0.66
N ALA A 40 -15.88 7.36 1.14
CA ALA A 40 -15.11 6.48 2.01
C ALA A 40 -13.85 5.95 1.30
N CYS A 41 -13.96 5.54 0.03
CA CYS A 41 -12.84 5.09 -0.78
C CYS A 41 -11.83 6.22 -1.04
N GLU A 42 -12.28 7.46 -1.28
CA GLU A 42 -11.39 8.60 -1.42
C GLU A 42 -10.58 8.85 -0.14
N MET A 43 -11.25 8.86 1.03
CA MET A 43 -10.59 9.00 2.32
C MET A 43 -9.63 7.83 2.59
N PHE A 44 -10.04 6.61 2.28
CA PHE A 44 -9.21 5.42 2.42
C PHE A 44 -7.95 5.47 1.55
N ILE A 45 -8.08 5.86 0.27
CA ILE A 45 -6.94 6.01 -0.64
C ILE A 45 -5.97 7.07 -0.11
N LEU A 46 -6.47 8.21 0.34
CA LEU A 46 -5.65 9.28 0.91
C LEU A 46 -4.90 8.80 2.16
N GLU A 47 -5.61 8.20 3.11
CA GLU A 47 -5.03 7.72 4.37
C GLU A 47 -3.95 6.66 4.12
N LEU A 48 -4.25 5.64 3.30
CA LEU A 48 -3.29 4.59 2.94
C LEU A 48 -2.08 5.19 2.23
N THR A 49 -2.28 6.11 1.30
CA THR A 49 -1.19 6.77 0.56
C THR A 49 -0.31 7.59 1.49
N CYS A 50 -0.89 8.38 2.40
CA CYS A 50 -0.13 9.18 3.37
C CYS A 50 0.70 8.31 4.32
N ARG A 51 0.12 7.23 4.86
CA ARG A 51 0.85 6.29 5.73
C ARG A 51 1.97 5.58 4.99
N SER A 52 1.71 5.14 3.75
CA SER A 52 2.73 4.52 2.92
C SER A 52 3.85 5.51 2.58
N TRP A 53 3.50 6.76 2.30
CA TRP A 53 4.49 7.79 1.98
C TRP A 53 5.48 8.07 3.12
N ALA A 54 5.05 7.96 4.38
CA ALA A 54 5.96 8.08 5.52
C ALA A 54 7.15 7.11 5.42
N TYR A 55 6.92 5.86 5.01
CA TYR A 55 8.00 4.88 4.80
C TYR A 55 8.87 5.19 3.58
N ALA A 56 8.31 5.77 2.52
CA ALA A 56 9.11 6.23 1.39
C ALA A 56 10.05 7.38 1.81
N GLU A 57 9.54 8.33 2.60
CA GLU A 57 10.31 9.45 3.13
C GLU A 57 11.40 9.02 4.12
N GLU A 58 11.09 8.09 5.03
CA GLU A 58 12.07 7.49 5.95
C GLU A 58 13.25 6.85 5.19
N ASN A 59 12.95 6.21 4.06
CA ASN A 59 13.95 5.64 3.15
C ASN A 59 14.58 6.65 2.18
N LYS A 60 14.31 7.96 2.36
CA LYS A 60 14.80 9.06 1.53
C LYS A 60 14.46 8.92 0.04
N ARG A 61 13.37 8.21 -0.26
CA ARG A 61 12.86 8.01 -1.62
C ARG A 61 11.80 9.04 -1.94
N ARG A 62 11.74 9.44 -3.23
CA ARG A 62 10.69 10.31 -3.78
C ARG A 62 9.71 9.55 -4.67
N ARG A 63 9.76 8.22 -4.62
CA ARG A 63 8.89 7.29 -5.36
C ARG A 63 8.31 6.30 -4.36
N LEU A 64 6.99 6.26 -4.30
CA LEU A 64 6.25 5.27 -3.51
C LEU A 64 6.40 3.89 -4.15
N GLN A 65 6.73 2.88 -3.36
CA GLN A 65 6.87 1.49 -3.78
C GLN A 65 5.82 0.62 -3.11
N LYS A 66 5.64 -0.60 -3.62
CA LYS A 66 4.73 -1.59 -3.01
C LYS A 66 5.14 -1.91 -1.57
N ASN A 67 6.45 -1.96 -1.31
CA ASN A 67 7.02 -2.22 0.00
C ASN A 67 6.55 -1.21 1.06
N ASP A 68 6.44 0.07 0.69
CA ASP A 68 5.93 1.12 1.58
C ASP A 68 4.46 0.88 1.98
N ILE A 69 3.66 0.39 1.03
CA ILE A 69 2.24 0.09 1.24
C ILE A 69 2.09 -1.12 2.16
N ALA A 70 2.86 -2.18 1.90
CA ALA A 70 2.87 -3.37 2.74
C ALA A 70 3.35 -3.05 4.17
N GLN A 71 4.39 -2.22 4.34
CA GLN A 71 4.79 -1.74 5.67
C GLN A 71 3.70 -0.94 6.37
N ALA A 72 3.00 -0.04 5.66
CA ALA A 72 1.90 0.72 6.21
C ALA A 72 0.73 -0.16 6.67
N ILE A 73 0.41 -1.21 5.91
CA ILE A 73 -0.62 -2.20 6.24
C ILE A 73 -0.24 -2.96 7.52
N THR A 74 0.95 -3.57 7.56
CA THR A 74 1.40 -4.38 8.71
C THR A 74 1.55 -3.59 10.00
N ARG A 75 1.72 -2.26 9.92
CA ARG A 75 1.90 -1.37 11.07
C ARG A 75 0.62 -0.65 11.51
N THR A 76 -0.50 -0.92 10.86
CA THR A 76 -1.77 -0.24 11.10
C THR A 76 -2.90 -1.27 11.22
N ASP A 77 -3.32 -1.58 12.45
CA ASP A 77 -4.33 -2.61 12.74
C ASP A 77 -5.66 -2.46 11.95
N VAL A 78 -6.09 -1.22 11.69
CA VAL A 78 -7.32 -0.97 10.90
C VAL A 78 -7.21 -1.44 9.43
N PHE A 79 -5.99 -1.75 8.96
CA PHE A 79 -5.71 -2.27 7.62
C PHE A 79 -5.51 -3.79 7.56
N ASP A 80 -5.73 -4.53 8.66
CA ASP A 80 -5.56 -5.99 8.69
C ASP A 80 -6.36 -6.74 7.62
N PHE A 81 -7.48 -6.16 7.16
CA PHE A 81 -8.28 -6.72 6.06
C PHE A 81 -7.53 -6.79 4.72
N LEU A 82 -6.36 -6.15 4.61
CA LEU A 82 -5.52 -6.12 3.41
C LEU A 82 -4.34 -7.09 3.44
N VAL A 83 -4.04 -7.73 4.57
CA VAL A 83 -2.84 -8.58 4.75
C VAL A 83 -2.80 -9.73 3.73
N TYR A 84 -3.95 -10.32 3.41
CA TYR A 84 -4.05 -11.39 2.42
C TYR A 84 -4.12 -10.90 0.96
N ILE A 85 -4.31 -9.59 0.75
CA ILE A 85 -4.35 -8.95 -0.57
C ILE A 85 -2.96 -8.47 -0.97
N VAL A 86 -2.18 -7.97 -0.02
CA VAL A 86 -0.83 -7.46 -0.21
C VAL A 86 0.14 -8.33 0.61
N PRO A 87 0.61 -9.47 0.05
CA PRO A 87 1.45 -10.40 0.79
C PRO A 87 2.82 -9.82 1.10
N GLU A 88 3.36 -10.18 2.27
CA GLU A 88 4.66 -9.71 2.77
C GLU A 88 5.85 -10.18 1.91
N GLU A 89 5.66 -11.16 1.03
CA GLU A 89 6.71 -11.68 0.15
C GLU A 89 7.21 -10.62 -0.86
N ASP A 90 6.34 -9.69 -1.27
CA ASP A 90 6.71 -8.50 -2.05
C ASP A 90 7.73 -7.60 -1.29
N LEU A 91 7.87 -7.73 0.04
CA LEU A 91 8.87 -7.02 0.85
C LEU A 91 10.25 -7.67 0.77
N ARG A 92 10.31 -9.00 0.59
CA ARG A 92 11.56 -9.78 0.69
C ARG A 92 12.35 -9.76 -0.61
N GLU A 93 11.68 -9.62 -1.75
CA GLU A 93 12.35 -9.57 -3.07
C GLU A 93 13.29 -8.34 -3.21
N GLU A 94 12.90 -7.18 -2.69
CA GLU A 94 13.76 -5.97 -2.71
C GLU A 94 14.94 -6.08 -1.72
N MET A 95 14.75 -6.76 -0.59
CA MET A 95 15.79 -6.95 0.42
C MET A 95 16.87 -7.93 -0.06
N ASN A 96 16.46 -9.02 -0.73
CA ASN A 96 17.37 -9.97 -1.35
C ASN A 96 18.18 -9.37 -2.50
N ALA A 97 17.65 -8.41 -3.26
CA ALA A 97 18.41 -7.74 -4.32
C ALA A 97 19.56 -6.87 -3.76
N ASN A 98 19.33 -6.20 -2.63
CA ASN A 98 20.36 -5.40 -1.95
C ASN A 98 21.38 -6.26 -1.19
N ASP A 99 20.94 -7.35 -0.56
CA ASP A 99 21.84 -8.28 0.14
C ASP A 99 22.72 -9.08 -0.85
N SER A 100 22.15 -9.44 -2.02
CA SER A 100 22.90 -10.07 -3.11
C SER A 100 24.04 -9.17 -3.62
N LEU A 101 23.82 -7.87 -3.79
CA LEU A 101 24.89 -6.92 -4.14
C LEU A 101 25.98 -6.79 -3.06
N LEU A 102 25.63 -6.90 -1.78
CA LEU A 102 26.58 -6.95 -0.67
C LEU A 102 27.41 -8.25 -0.67
N TYR A 103 26.80 -9.38 -1.05
CA TYR A 103 27.49 -10.65 -1.21
C TYR A 103 28.46 -10.65 -2.42
N TYR A 104 28.15 -9.92 -3.48
CA TYR A 104 29.03 -9.75 -4.64
C TYR A 104 30.10 -8.65 -4.46
N TYR A 105 29.94 -7.75 -3.49
CA TYR A 105 30.93 -6.71 -3.16
C TYR A 105 31.80 -7.12 -1.97
N VAL A 106 32.58 -8.20 -2.13
CA VAL A 106 33.73 -8.48 -1.25
C VAL A 106 34.95 -7.80 -1.87
N PRO A 107 35.50 -6.72 -1.27
CA PRO A 107 36.70 -6.07 -1.80
C PRO A 107 37.85 -7.08 -1.87
N PRO A 108 38.58 -7.21 -3.01
CA PRO A 108 39.64 -8.21 -3.20
C PRO A 108 40.88 -8.07 -2.29
N HIS A 109 40.87 -7.27 -1.22
CA HIS A 109 42.09 -6.92 -0.47
C HIS A 109 42.05 -7.13 1.05
N VAL A 110 41.01 -7.73 1.62
CA VAL A 110 40.98 -8.05 3.06
C VAL A 110 41.38 -9.52 3.28
N GLY A 111 42.66 -9.85 3.08
CA GLY A 111 43.08 -11.26 3.12
C GLY A 111 44.56 -11.58 3.29
N LEU A 112 45.42 -10.66 3.72
CA LEU A 112 46.86 -10.95 3.85
C LEU A 112 47.49 -10.65 5.22
N TRP A 113 46.74 -10.22 6.24
CA TRP A 113 47.35 -9.80 7.52
C TRP A 113 46.91 -10.61 8.75
N ALA A 114 45.95 -11.53 8.62
CA ALA A 114 45.39 -12.27 9.75
C ALA A 114 46.07 -13.63 10.03
N ARG A 115 47.38 -13.72 9.82
CA ARG A 115 48.22 -14.83 10.29
C ARG A 115 49.63 -14.31 10.64
N SER A 116 49.77 -13.80 11.86
CA SER A 116 50.99 -13.90 12.69
C SER A 116 50.57 -14.50 14.01
#